data_AF-A0A0G1CV68-F1
#
_entry.id   AF-A0A0G1CV68-F1
#
_cell.length_a   1.000
_cell.length_b   1.000
_cell.length_c   1.000
_cell.angle_alpha   90.00
_cell.angle_beta   90.00
_cell.angle_gamma   90.00
#
_symmetry.space_group_name_H-M   'P 1'
#
loop_
_entity.id
_entity.type
_entity.pdbx_description
1 polymer ?
#
loop_
_entity_poly.entity_id
_entity_poly.type
_entity_poly.pdbx_seq_one_letter_code
_entity_poly.pdbx_strand_id
1 'polypeptide(L)' 'MGGYFWNTVLAVNSGLWFLAIAFLTYSTGMLVIAGEWKQFLIALSVFAGLSFTEQVLTGLAHD' A
#
# COMPACT_ATOMS: atom_id res chain seq x y z
N MET A 1 12.56 23.13 -3.55
CA MET A 1 11.69 22.75 -2.42
C MET A 1 10.71 21.63 -2.77
N GLY A 2 10.21 21.52 -4.01
CA GLY A 2 9.30 20.43 -4.42
C GLY A 2 9.85 19.01 -4.29
N GLY A 3 11.08 18.75 -4.73
CA GLY A 3 11.67 17.40 -4.68
C GLY A 3 11.82 16.81 -3.26
N TYR A 4 12.14 17.62 -2.24
CA TYR A 4 12.22 17.13 -0.85
C TYR A 4 10.85 16.78 -0.27
N PHE A 5 9.81 17.52 -0.66
CA PHE A 5 8.43 17.23 -0.27
C PHE A 5 8.00 15.88 -0.87
N TRP A 6 8.14 15.69 -2.18
CA TRP A 6 7.74 14.44 -2.84
C TRP A 6 8.52 13.23 -2.35
N ASN A 7 9.82 13.36 -2.08
CA ASN A 7 10.61 12.29 -1.45
C ASN A 7 10.11 11.91 -0.06
N THR A 8 9.69 12.89 0.75
CA THR A 8 9.11 12.61 2.08
C THR A 8 7.77 11.89 1.96
N VAL A 9 6.91 12.32 1.04
CA VAL A 9 5.60 11.69 0.79
C VAL A 9 5.79 10.27 0.26
N LEU A 10 6.75 10.05 -0.64
CA LEU A 10 7.14 8.73 -1.14
C LEU A 10 7.58 7.83 0.02
N ALA A 11 8.48 8.28 0.89
CA ALA A 11 8.95 7.50 2.03
C ALA A 11 7.80 7.09 2.98
N VAL A 12 6.83 7.98 3.21
CA VAL A 12 5.62 7.65 3.99
C VAL A 12 4.78 6.59 3.28
N ASN A 13 4.55 6.73 1.98
CA ASN A 13 3.78 5.74 1.21
C ASN A 13 4.48 4.38 1.19
N SER A 14 5.80 4.33 1.01
CA SER A 14 6.57 3.09 1.07
C SER A 14 6.43 2.40 2.44
N GLY A 15 6.46 3.17 3.53
CA GLY A 15 6.21 2.65 4.88
C GLY A 15 4.82 2.03 5.04
N LEU A 16 3.78 2.72 4.56
CA LEU A 16 2.41 2.21 4.55
C LEU A 16 2.26 0.98 3.64
N TRP A 17 2.99 0.95 2.53
CA TRP A 17 2.99 -0.17 1.59
C TRP A 17 3.53 -1.45 2.23
N PHE A 18 4.62 -1.37 3.01
CA PHE A 18 5.11 -2.51 3.79
C PHE A 18 4.08 -3.00 4.83
N LEU A 19 3.38 -2.10 5.51
CA LEU A 19 2.31 -2.48 6.44
C LEU A 19 1.12 -3.13 5.72
N ALA A 20 0.80 -2.66 4.52
CA ALA A 20 -0.27 -3.23 3.70
C ALA A 20 0.02 -4.67 3.27
N ILE A 21 1.29 -5.05 3.05
CA ILE A 21 1.67 -6.46 2.81
C ILE A 21 1.33 -7.34 4.00
N ALA A 22 1.67 -6.90 5.22
CA ALA A 22 1.35 -7.63 6.43
C ALA A 22 -0.18 -7.78 6.61
N PHE A 23 -0.92 -6.71 6.36
CA PHE A 23 -2.39 -6.73 6.41
C PHE A 23 -3.03 -7.65 5.36
N LEU A 24 -2.49 -7.65 4.14
CA LEU A 24 -2.93 -8.54 3.06
C LEU A 24 -2.64 -9.99 3.40
N THR A 25 -1.47 -10.28 3.97
CA THR A 25 -1.08 -11.62 4.40
C THR A 25 -2.03 -12.14 5.49
N TYR A 26 -2.29 -11.32 6.52
CA TYR A 26 -3.24 -11.65 7.58
C TYR A 26 -4.65 -11.90 7.02
N SER A 27 -5.13 -11.00 6.16
CA SER A 27 -6.48 -11.10 5.59
C SER A 27 -6.64 -12.28 4.63
N THR A 28 -5.55 -12.67 3.96
CA THR A 28 -5.52 -13.91 3.17
C THR A 28 -5.66 -15.14 4.06
N GLY A 29 -4.98 -15.16 5.21
CA GLY A 29 -5.17 -16.21 6.23
C GLY A 29 -6.62 -16.28 6.71
N MET A 30 -7.23 -15.13 7.04
CA MET A 30 -8.64 -15.06 7.46
C MET A 30 -9.61 -15.50 6.37
N LEU A 31 -9.32 -15.19 5.10
CA LEU A 31 -10.11 -15.70 3.99
C LEU A 31 -10.07 -17.23 3.92
N VAL A 32 -8.88 -17.82 4.03
CA VAL A 32 -8.71 -19.29 3.92
C VAL A 32 -9.34 -20.02 5.10
N ILE A 33 -9.20 -19.48 6.31
CA ILE A 33 -9.63 -20.16 7.55
C ILE A 33 -11.11 -19.92 7.85
N ALA A 34 -11.56 -18.66 7.73
CA ALA A 34 -12.88 -18.22 8.18
C ALA A 34 -13.81 -17.80 7.04
N GLY A 35 -13.34 -17.81 5.78
CA GLY A 35 -14.14 -17.41 4.63
C GLY A 35 -14.43 -15.90 4.56
N GLU A 36 -13.66 -15.07 5.28
CA GLU A 36 -13.91 -13.62 5.40
C GLU A 36 -13.50 -12.82 4.16
N TRP A 37 -14.24 -12.99 3.07
CA TRP A 37 -13.96 -12.36 1.78
C TRP A 37 -13.95 -10.83 1.80
N LYS A 38 -14.81 -10.21 2.62
CA LYS A 38 -14.89 -8.74 2.71
C LYS A 38 -13.58 -8.12 3.22
N GLN A 39 -12.99 -8.72 4.27
CA GLN A 39 -11.73 -8.22 4.82
C GLN A 39 -10.59 -8.37 3.81
N PHE A 40 -10.54 -9.51 3.12
CA PHE A 40 -9.56 -9.74 2.05
C PHE A 40 -9.68 -8.71 0.93
N LEU A 41 -10.89 -8.42 0.44
CA LEU A 41 -11.10 -7.42 -0.60
C LEU A 41 -10.64 -6.02 -0.17
N ILE A 42 -10.88 -5.65 1.10
CA ILE A 42 -10.42 -4.38 1.65
C ILE A 42 -8.89 -4.36 1.66
N ALA A 43 -8.24 -5.41 2.18
CA ALA A 43 -6.78 -5.50 2.22
C ALA A 43 -6.15 -5.45 0.83
N LEU A 44 -6.74 -6.16 -0.13
CA LEU A 44 -6.31 -6.15 -1.53
C LEU A 44 -6.45 -4.76 -2.15
N SER A 45 -7.58 -4.08 -1.90
CA SER A 45 -7.82 -2.73 -2.43
C SER A 45 -6.85 -1.71 -1.83
N VAL A 46 -6.55 -1.79 -0.54
CA VAL A 46 -5.56 -0.93 0.13
C VAL A 46 -4.18 -1.16 -0.45
N PHE A 47 -3.76 -2.41 -0.60
CA PHE A 47 -2.47 -2.76 -1.20
C PHE A 47 -2.35 -2.28 -2.65
N ALA A 48 -3.39 -2.49 -3.47
CA ALA A 48 -3.42 -2.02 -4.84
C ALA A 48 -3.35 -0.49 -4.93
N GLY A 49 -4.11 0.21 -4.09
CA GLY A 49 -4.09 1.68 -3.99
C GLY A 49 -2.71 2.22 -3.65
N LEU A 50 -2.09 1.70 -2.59
CA LEU A 50 -0.73 2.12 -2.19
C LEU A 50 0.31 1.79 -3.25
N SER A 51 0.18 0.66 -3.96
CA SER A 51 1.08 0.30 -5.06
C SER A 51 0.97 1.26 -6.24
N PHE A 52 -0.24 1.70 -6.57
CA PHE A 52 -0.45 2.72 -7.61
C PHE A 52 0.08 4.09 -7.18
N THR A 53 -0.19 4.48 -5.93
CA THR A 53 0.35 5.72 -5.35
C THR A 53 1.87 5.73 -5.34
N GLU A 54 2.53 4.61 -5.04
CA GLU A 54 3.99 4.49 -5.06
C GLU A 54 4.56 4.80 -6.45
N GLN A 55 3.93 4.29 -7.52
CA GLN A 55 4.37 4.55 -8.90
C GLN A 55 4.25 6.04 -9.26
N VAL A 56 3.13 6.68 -8.90
CA VAL A 56 2.90 8.11 -9.15
C VAL A 56 3.90 8.97 -8.37
N LEU A 57 4.09 8.68 -7.08
CA LEU A 57 5.01 9.43 -6.22
C LEU A 57 6.48 9.24 -6.65
N THR A 58 6.84 8.05 -7.13
CA THR A 58 8.19 7.80 -7.67
C THR A 58 8.46 8.67 -8.89
N GLY A 59 7.48 8.84 -9.78
CA GLY A 59 7.58 9.78 -10.90
C GLY A 59 7.77 11.22 -10.43
N LEU A 60 6.89 11.70 -9.54
CA LEU A 60 6.92 13.07 -9.01
C LEU A 60 8.18 13.39 -8.17
N ALA A 61 8.82 12.40 -7.57
CA ALA A 61 10.02 12.58 -6.75
C ALA A 61 11.32 12.65 -7.57
N HIS A 62 11.30 12.13 -8.80
CA HIS A 62 12.47 12.05 -9.68
C HIS A 62 12.36 12.93 -10.95
N ASP A 63 11.22 13.58 -11.17
CA ASP A 63 11.05 14.71 -12.10
C ASP A 63 11.52 16.05 -11.49
#